data_AF-A0A926H5Z6-F1
#
_entry.id   AF-A0A926H5Z6-F1
#
_cell.length_a   1.000
_cell.length_b   1.000
_cell.length_c   1.000
_cell.angle_alpha   90.00
_cell.angle_beta   90.00
_cell.angle_gamma   90.00
#
_symmetry.space_group_name_H-M   'P 1'
#
loop_
_entity.id
_entity.type
_entity.pdbx_description
1 polymer ?
#
loop_
_entity_poly.entity_id
_entity_poly.type
_entity_poly.pdbx_seq_one_letter_code
_entity_poly.pdbx_strand_id
1 'polypeptide(L)' 'MTWTSIIDVNEGEVTLKLPANFKNKTVLISVEDVESQKAAKLRQMQSAATDPLFLADIDEVQADFRAIDGELV' A
#
# COMPACT_ATOMS: atom_id res chain seq x y z
N MET A 1 1.61 25.38 -10.28
CA MET A 1 1.43 24.05 -10.89
C MET A 1 2.38 23.10 -10.19
N THR A 2 1.84 22.11 -9.50
CA THR A 2 2.62 21.07 -8.81
C THR A 2 2.71 19.86 -9.73
N TRP A 3 3.91 19.38 -9.98
CA TRP A 3 4.16 18.22 -10.82
C TRP A 3 4.79 17.13 -9.96
N THR A 4 4.10 16.01 -9.85
CA THR A 4 4.54 14.86 -9.03
C THR A 4 4.82 13.69 -9.98
N SER A 5 5.95 13.02 -9.79
CA SER A 5 6.29 11.80 -10.52
C SER A 5 7.00 10.83 -9.61
N ILE A 6 6.68 9.55 -9.80
CA ILE A 6 7.32 8.44 -9.11
C ILE A 6 8.50 8.01 -9.99
N ILE A 7 9.71 8.04 -9.43
CA ILE A 7 10.94 7.67 -10.13
C ILE A 7 11.66 6.67 -9.24
N ASP A 8 12.05 5.54 -9.83
CA ASP A 8 12.83 4.53 -9.12
C ASP A 8 14.23 5.06 -8.79
N VAL A 9 14.70 4.73 -7.58
CA VAL A 9 16.06 5.04 -7.13
C VAL A 9 16.99 3.97 -7.69
N ASN A 10 17.99 4.39 -8.48
CA ASN A 10 19.05 3.51 -8.98
C ASN A 10 20.36 3.85 -8.30
N GLU A 11 20.94 2.90 -7.56
CA GLU A 11 22.25 3.07 -6.88
C GLU A 11 22.32 4.29 -5.93
N GLY A 12 21.18 4.72 -5.39
CA GLY A 12 21.08 5.90 -4.52
C GLY A 12 20.90 7.22 -5.27
N GLU A 13 20.80 7.18 -6.60
CA GLU A 13 20.58 8.35 -7.45
C GLU A 13 19.17 8.36 -8.06
N VAL A 14 18.64 9.58 -8.25
CA VAL A 14 17.37 9.82 -8.94
C VAL A 14 17.63 10.81 -10.09
N THR A 15 17.42 10.38 -11.32
CA THR A 15 17.55 11.24 -12.51
C THR A 15 16.19 11.76 -12.95
N LEU A 16 15.96 13.07 -12.76
CA LEU A 16 14.75 13.75 -13.19
C LEU A 16 15.01 14.63 -14.42
N LYS A 17 14.34 14.33 -15.54
CA LYS A 17 14.35 15.20 -16.74
C LYS A 17 13.25 16.24 -16.64
N LEU A 18 13.63 17.50 -16.42
CA LEU A 18 12.68 18.61 -16.36
C LEU A 18 12.18 19.01 -17.77
N PRO A 19 10.90 19.36 -17.93
CA PRO A 19 10.40 19.93 -19.18
C PRO A 19 11.10 21.24 -19.54
N ALA A 20 11.19 21.56 -20.84
CA ALA A 20 11.82 22.79 -21.36
C ALA A 20 11.26 24.09 -20.72
N ASN A 21 10.03 24.01 -20.22
CA ASN A 21 9.27 25.08 -19.57
C ASN A 21 9.87 25.56 -18.24
N PHE A 22 10.86 24.83 -17.70
CA PHE A 22 11.54 25.11 -16.44
C PHE A 22 12.88 25.84 -16.59
N LYS A 23 13.24 26.25 -17.81
CA LYS A 23 14.45 27.06 -18.06
C LYS A 23 14.41 28.35 -17.22
N ASN A 24 15.49 28.61 -16.46
CA ASN A 24 15.65 29.74 -15.53
C ASN A 24 14.65 29.80 -14.36
N LYS A 25 14.14 28.66 -13.89
CA LYS A 25 13.26 28.59 -12.70
C LYS A 25 13.91 27.80 -11.57
N THR A 26 13.55 28.14 -10.34
CA THR A 26 13.91 27.37 -9.14
C THR A 26 12.93 26.21 -8.97
N VAL A 27 13.44 25.02 -8.68
CA VAL A 27 12.66 23.80 -8.48
C VAL A 27 12.83 23.33 -7.04
N LEU A 28 11.72 23.00 -6.38
CA LEU A 28 11.70 22.33 -5.09
C LEU A 28 11.49 20.82 -5.34
N ILE A 29 12.36 19.99 -4.78
CA ILE A 29 12.26 18.53 -4.86
C ILE A 29 11.96 18.01 -3.45
N SER A 30 10.88 17.23 -3.31
CA SER A 30 10.56 16.47 -2.09
C SER A 30 10.87 15.00 -2.34
N VAL A 31 11.59 14.37 -1.43
CA VAL A 31 11.87 12.93 -1.47
C VAL A 31 11.06 12.27 -0.37
N GLU A 32 10.12 11.42 -0.77
CA GLU A 32 9.28 10.65 0.14
C GLU A 32 9.57 9.16 -0.08
N ASP A 33 9.75 8.42 1.01
CA ASP A 33 9.81 6.96 0.96
C ASP A 33 8.39 6.44 0.74
N VAL A 34 8.04 6.24 -0.54
CA VAL A 34 6.74 5.71 -0.93
C VAL A 34 6.86 4.20 -1.00
N GLU A 35 6.51 3.53 0.11
CA GLU A 35 6.35 2.08 0.09
C GLU A 35 5.31 1.71 -0.98
N SER A 36 5.64 0.76 -1.86
CA SER A 36 4.68 0.34 -2.88
C SER A 36 3.38 -0.11 -2.20
N GLN A 37 2.22 0.32 -2.71
CA GLN A 37 0.93 -0.05 -2.13
C GLN A 37 0.78 -1.58 -2.00
N LYS A 38 1.42 -2.34 -2.89
CA LYS A 38 1.49 -3.80 -2.82
C LYS A 38 2.27 -4.30 -1.60
N ALA A 39 3.43 -3.72 -1.32
CA ALA A 39 4.25 -4.08 -0.16
C ALA A 39 3.55 -3.70 1.16
N ALA A 40 2.97 -2.50 1.23
CA ALA A 40 2.18 -2.07 2.38
C ALA A 40 0.99 -3.00 2.64
N LYS A 41 0.25 -3.38 1.59
CA LYS A 41 -0.85 -4.34 1.69
C LYS A 41 -0.38 -5.72 2.17
N LEU A 42 0.75 -6.22 1.66
CA LEU A 42 1.34 -7.48 2.10
C LEU A 42 1.73 -7.46 3.58
N ARG A 43 2.34 -6.38 4.06
CA ARG A 43 2.65 -6.21 5.49
C ARG A 43 1.39 -6.23 6.35
N GLN A 44 0.35 -5.50 5.95
CA GLN A 44 -0.92 -5.49 6.68
C GLN A 44 -1.55 -6.88 6.75
N MET A 45 -1.53 -7.64 5.64
CA MET A 45 -2.02 -9.03 5.63
C MET A 45 -1.20 -9.95 6.54
N GLN A 46 0.13 -9.78 6.58
CA GLN A 46 0.99 -10.53 7.48
C GLN A 46 0.70 -10.22 8.95
N SER A 47 0.47 -8.95 9.29
CA SER A 47 0.11 -8.55 10.65
C SER A 47 -1.26 -9.12 11.06
N ALA A 48 -2.26 -9.02 10.17
CA ALA A 48 -3.60 -9.54 10.42
C ALA A 48 -3.62 -11.07 10.62
N ALA A 49 -2.75 -11.81 9.93
CA ALA A 49 -2.67 -13.28 10.06
C ALA A 49 -2.33 -13.77 11.47
N THR A 50 -1.75 -12.92 12.32
CA THR A 50 -1.45 -13.24 13.73
C THR A 50 -2.27 -12.43 14.73
N ASP A 51 -3.15 -11.55 14.25
CA ASP A 51 -3.96 -10.67 15.10
C ASP A 51 -5.13 -11.48 15.71
N PRO A 52 -5.23 -11.58 17.05
CA PRO A 52 -6.30 -12.34 17.69
C PRO A 52 -7.71 -11.84 17.39
N LEU A 53 -7.88 -10.52 17.18
CA LEU A 53 -9.18 -9.94 16.87
C LEU A 53 -9.60 -10.30 15.45
N PHE A 54 -8.67 -10.20 14.49
CA PHE A 54 -8.91 -10.61 13.12
C PHE A 54 -9.21 -12.11 12.99
N LEU A 55 -8.53 -12.94 13.77
CA LEU A 55 -8.79 -14.39 13.81
C LEU A 55 -10.15 -14.71 14.45
N ALA A 56 -10.53 -14.01 15.53
CA ALA A 56 -11.84 -14.17 16.14
C ALA A 56 -12.98 -13.82 15.17
N ASP A 57 -12.83 -12.73 14.39
CA ASP A 57 -13.80 -12.35 13.36
C ASP A 57 -13.92 -13.45 12.28
N ILE A 58 -12.81 -14.06 11.86
CA ILE A 58 -12.82 -15.18 10.90
C ILE A 58 -13.58 -16.39 11.49
N ASP A 59 -13.30 -16.72 12.74
CA ASP A 59 -13.93 -17.86 13.41
C ASP A 59 -15.44 -17.64 13.60
N GLU A 60 -15.87 -16.42 13.92
CA GLU A 60 -17.29 -16.03 13.97
C GLU A 60 -17.97 -16.22 12.62
N VAL A 61 -17.41 -15.67 11.55
CA VAL A 61 -17.96 -15.83 10.20
C VAL A 61 -18.03 -17.30 9.79
N GLN A 62 -17.00 -18.10 10.11
CA GLN A 62 -17.03 -19.54 9.84
C GLN A 62 -18.10 -20.26 10.66
N ALA A 63 -18.32 -19.87 11.91
CA ALA A 63 -19.35 -20.43 12.76
C ALA A 63 -20.75 -20.13 12.19
N ASP A 64 -20.98 -18.90 11.73
CA ASP A 64 -22.24 -18.49 11.07
C ASP A 64 -22.51 -19.33 9.82
N PHE A 65 -21.51 -19.52 8.96
CA PHE A 65 -21.66 -20.37 7.77
C PHE A 65 -21.99 -21.83 8.13
N ARG A 66 -21.32 -22.39 9.15
CA ARG A 66 -21.60 -23.76 9.60
C ARG A 66 -23.00 -23.90 10.21
N ALA A 67 -23.48 -22.88 10.91
CA ALA A 67 -24.81 -22.86 11.48
C ALA A 67 -25.90 -22.87 10.39
N ILE A 68 -25.68 -22.11 9.30
CA ILE A 68 -26.59 -22.09 8.14
C ILE A 68 -26.67 -23.47 7.46
N ASP A 69 -25.53 -24.17 7.30
CA ASP A 69 -25.52 -25.53 6.73
C ASP A 69 -26.26 -26.54 7.63
N GLY A 70 -26.28 -26.31 8.94
CA GLY A 70 -26.95 -27.15 9.93
C GLY A 70 -28.46 -26.89 10.09
N GLU A 71 -28.98 -25.75 9.65
CA GLU A 71 -30.41 -25.38 9.72
C GLU A 71 -31.27 -26.03 8.60
N LEU A 72 -30.65 -26.67 7.61
CA LEU A 72 -31.35 -27.33 6.49
C LEU A 72 -31.77 -28.80 6.77
N VAL A 73 -31.78 -29.23 8.03
CA VAL A 73 -32.23 -30.59 8.45
C VAL A 73 -33.47 -30.52 9.34
#